data_AF-A0A842H8Z3-F1
#
_entry.id   AF-A0A842H8Z3-F1
#
_cell.length_a   1.000
_cell.length_b   1.000
_cell.length_c   1.000
_cell.angle_alpha   90.00
_cell.angle_beta   90.00
_cell.angle_gamma   90.00
#
_symmetry.space_group_name_H-M   'P 1'
#
loop_
_entity.id
_entity.type
_entity.pdbx_description
1 polymer ?
#
loop_
_entity_poly.entity_id
_entity_poly.type
_entity_poly.pdbx_seq_one_letter_code
_entity_poly.pdbx_strand_id
1 'polypeptide(L)'
;MPQIDYSIGFTAAEVEEILAIQKSELKKTLSAYADNGSSVTKRRIDEIHAVIAACQRALQKLDPAKYPPTVRVGASYVDSDLEL
;
A
#
# COMPACT_ATOMS: atom_id res chain seq x y z
N MET A 1 14.42 5.32 1.70
CA MET A 1 14.68 4.20 2.65
C MET A 1 14.70 2.91 1.85
N PRO A 2 15.60 1.96 2.12
CA PRO A 2 15.58 0.66 1.46
C PRO A 2 14.23 -0.02 1.76
N GLN A 3 13.54 -0.47 0.72
CA GLN A 3 12.24 -1.09 0.86
C GLN A 3 12.43 -2.52 1.33
N ILE A 4 11.91 -2.87 2.52
CA ILE A 4 12.03 -4.21 3.10
C ILE A 4 11.32 -5.20 2.17
N ASP A 5 11.99 -6.31 1.83
CA ASP A 5 11.42 -7.35 0.99
C ASP A 5 10.89 -8.52 1.83
N TYR A 6 9.60 -8.47 2.14
CA TYR A 6 8.95 -9.49 2.97
C TYR A 6 8.78 -10.85 2.27
N SER A 7 9.19 -11.03 1.01
CA SER A 7 9.23 -12.38 0.42
C SER A 7 10.44 -13.20 0.89
N ILE A 8 11.40 -12.58 1.56
CA ILE A 8 12.61 -13.23 2.04
C ILE A 8 12.42 -13.62 3.51
N GLY A 9 12.32 -14.92 3.77
CA GLY A 9 12.23 -15.44 5.14
C GLY A 9 10.84 -15.36 5.79
N PHE A 10 9.81 -14.94 5.04
CA PHE A 10 8.42 -15.02 5.48
C PHE A 10 7.58 -15.84 4.50
N THR A 11 6.59 -16.52 5.05
CA THR A 11 5.52 -17.21 4.33
C THR A 11 4.42 -16.22 3.93
N ALA A 12 3.59 -16.59 2.95
CA ALA A 12 2.47 -15.74 2.53
C ALA A 12 1.51 -15.43 3.69
N ALA A 13 1.26 -16.40 4.58
CA ALA A 13 0.40 -16.23 5.75
C ALA A 13 0.96 -15.18 6.74
N GLU A 14 2.26 -15.21 7.02
CA GLU A 14 2.92 -14.22 7.89
C GLU A 14 2.88 -12.82 7.26
N VAL A 15 3.07 -12.72 5.93
CA VAL A 15 2.95 -11.44 5.23
C VAL A 15 1.50 -10.93 5.24
N GLU A 16 0.50 -11.81 5.14
CA GLU A 16 -0.93 -11.45 5.29
C GLU A 16 -1.24 -10.92 6.69
N GLU A 17 -0.67 -11.53 7.73
CA GLU A 17 -0.84 -11.08 9.12
C GLU A 17 -0.25 -9.67 9.33
N ILE A 18 0.99 -9.45 8.88
CA ILE A 18 1.64 -8.12 8.92
C ILE A 18 0.78 -7.10 8.16
N LEU A 19 0.30 -7.45 6.97
CA LEU A 19 -0.56 -6.58 6.17
C LEU A 19 -1.85 -6.21 6.89
N ALA A 20 -2.48 -7.17 7.59
CA ALA A 20 -3.70 -6.93 8.35
C ALA A 20 -3.47 -5.98 9.52
N ILE A 21 -2.37 -6.15 10.26
CA ILE A 21 -1.95 -5.28 11.36
C ILE A 21 -1.72 -3.86 10.84
N GLN A 22 -0.95 -3.71 9.76
CA GLN A 22 -0.64 -2.39 9.19
C GLN A 22 -1.88 -1.67 8.65
N LYS A 23 -2.85 -2.39 8.06
CA LYS A 23 -4.14 -1.81 7.67
C LYS A 23 -4.96 -1.34 8.87
N SER A 24 -4.91 -2.07 9.99
CA SER A 24 -5.57 -1.66 11.23
C SER A 24 -4.91 -0.42 11.83
N GLU A 25 -3.57 -0.37 11.82
CA GLU A 25 -2.80 0.79 12.27
C GLU A 25 -3.09 2.02 11.40
N LEU A 26 -3.10 1.87 10.06
CA LEU A 26 -3.44 2.95 9.13
C LEU A 26 -4.80 3.58 9.47
N LYS A 27 -5.83 2.77 9.73
CA LYS A 27 -7.16 3.27 10.11
C LYS A 27 -7.10 4.14 11.37
N LYS A 28 -6.39 3.68 12.41
CA LYS A 28 -6.22 4.43 13.66
C LYS A 28 -5.47 5.74 13.42
N THR A 29 -4.38 5.70 12.65
CA THR A 29 -3.56 6.88 12.36
C THR A 29 -4.30 7.89 11.50
N LEU A 30 -5.11 7.45 10.54
CA LEU A 30 -5.97 8.33 9.74
C LEU A 30 -7.03 9.04 10.59
N SER A 31 -7.69 8.32 11.52
CA SER A 31 -8.60 8.95 12.49
C SER A 31 -7.86 10.03 13.30
N ALA A 32 -6.69 9.71 13.86
CA ALA A 32 -5.89 10.68 14.61
C ALA A 32 -5.42 11.87 13.76
N TYR A 33 -5.13 11.66 12.46
CA TYR A 33 -4.76 12.74 11.54
C TYR A 33 -5.93 13.66 11.23
N ALA A 34 -7.14 13.12 11.09
CA ALA A 34 -8.35 13.92 10.89
C ALA A 34 -8.58 14.88 12.07
N ASP A 35 -8.22 14.48 13.29
CA ASP A 35 -8.42 15.27 14.50
C ASP A 35 -7.36 16.39 14.68
N ASN A 36 -6.10 16.17 14.25
CA ASN A 36 -4.99 17.08 14.57
C ASN A 36 -4.15 17.59 13.39
N GLY A 37 -4.31 17.04 12.19
CA GLY A 37 -3.63 17.47 10.96
C GLY A 37 -2.09 17.47 11.02
N SER A 38 -1.47 16.82 12.01
CA SER A 38 -0.05 16.98 12.31
C SER A 38 0.86 16.38 11.24
N SER A 39 1.95 17.08 10.90
CA SER A 39 2.98 16.61 9.97
C SER A 39 3.68 15.33 10.46
N VAL A 40 3.74 15.11 11.77
CA VAL A 40 4.25 13.88 12.39
C VAL A 40 3.33 12.70 12.06
N THR A 41 2.03 12.89 12.22
CA THR A 41 1.01 11.87 11.90
C THR A 41 1.00 11.57 10.39
N LYS A 42 1.16 12.60 9.54
CA LYS A 42 1.31 12.42 8.09
C LYS A 42 2.52 11.55 7.74
N ARG A 43 3.68 11.80 8.35
CA ARG A 43 4.88 10.96 8.15
C ARG A 43 4.62 9.51 8.55
N ARG A 44 3.90 9.29 9.65
CA ARG A 44 3.53 7.95 10.10
C ARG A 44 2.62 7.24 9.09
N ILE A 45 1.66 7.96 8.48
CA ILE A 45 0.81 7.42 7.41
C ILE A 45 1.66 6.98 6.21
N ASP A 46 2.63 7.79 5.79
CA ASP A 46 3.52 7.47 4.67
C ASP A 46 4.39 6.22 4.98
N GLU A 47 4.88 6.09 6.21
CA GLU A 47 5.60 4.90 6.67
C GLU A 47 4.73 3.63 6.62
N ILE A 48 3.48 3.71 7.10
CA ILE A 48 2.53 2.59 7.07
C ILE A 48 2.22 2.20 5.62
N HIS A 49 2.00 3.18 4.73
CA HIS A 49 1.79 2.91 3.30
C HIS A 49 2.99 2.23 2.65
N ALA A 50 4.22 2.60 3.02
CA ALA A 50 5.42 1.95 2.50
C ALA A 50 5.49 0.47 2.91
N VAL A 51 5.15 0.14 4.16
CA VAL A 51 5.09 -1.26 4.63
C VAL A 51 3.98 -2.04 3.92
N ILE A 52 2.78 -1.46 3.80
CA ILE A 52 1.66 -2.10 3.07
C ILE A 52 2.06 -2.43 1.63
N ALA A 53 2.69 -1.48 0.93
CA ALA A 53 3.14 -1.67 -0.45
C ALA A 53 4.23 -2.76 -0.54
N ALA A 54 5.13 -2.85 0.44
CA ALA A 54 6.12 -3.90 0.52
C ALA A 54 5.49 -5.29 0.73
N CYS A 55 4.52 -5.41 1.66
CA CYS A 55 3.78 -6.66 1.88
C CYS A 55 3.02 -7.10 0.63
N GLN A 56 2.35 -6.18 -0.07
CA GLN A 56 1.63 -6.50 -1.31
C GLN A 56 2.56 -7.03 -2.41
N ARG A 57 3.74 -6.42 -2.58
CA ARG A 57 4.75 -6.92 -3.52
C ARG A 57 5.30 -8.28 -3.11
N ALA A 58 5.51 -8.50 -1.81
CA ALA A 58 5.94 -9.80 -1.31
C ALA A 58 4.89 -10.89 -1.58
N LEU A 59 3.60 -10.60 -1.34
CA LEU A 59 2.51 -11.52 -1.65
C LEU A 59 2.42 -11.83 -3.15
N GLN A 60 2.61 -10.84 -4.03
CA GLN A 60 2.68 -11.07 -5.48
C GLN A 60 3.84 -11.99 -5.88
N LYS A 61 4.97 -11.96 -5.17
CA LYS A 61 6.11 -12.86 -5.40
C LYS A 61 5.86 -14.27 -4.85
N LEU A 62 5.29 -14.37 -3.66
CA LEU A 62 5.07 -15.62 -2.94
C LEU A 62 3.92 -16.44 -3.53
N ASP A 63 2.85 -15.76 -3.95
CA ASP A 63 1.66 -16.39 -4.54
C ASP A 63 1.06 -15.49 -5.64
N PRO A 64 1.66 -15.50 -6.86
CA PRO A 64 1.18 -14.69 -7.97
C PRO A 64 -0.21 -15.12 -8.48
N ALA A 65 -0.63 -16.36 -8.20
CA ALA A 65 -1.94 -16.85 -8.63
C ALA A 65 -3.06 -16.25 -7.77
N LYS A 66 -2.84 -16.12 -6.45
CA LYS A 66 -3.79 -15.47 -5.52
C LYS A 66 -3.68 -13.95 -5.54
N TYR A 67 -2.48 -13.39 -5.74
CA TYR A 67 -2.24 -11.95 -5.78
C TYR A 67 -1.61 -11.55 -7.12
N PRO A 68 -2.42 -11.37 -8.18
CA PRO A 68 -1.89 -10.89 -9.44
C PRO A 68 -1.31 -9.48 -9.29
N PRO A 69 -0.24 -9.15 -10.03
CA PRO A 69 0.32 -7.81 -10.04
C PRO A 69 -0.75 -6.81 -10.49
N THR A 70 -0.78 -5.64 -9.84
CA THR A 70 -1.71 -4.58 -10.22
C THR A 70 -1.35 -4.09 -11.62
N VAL A 71 -2.18 -4.45 -12.61
CA VAL A 71 -2.09 -3.86 -13.94
C VAL A 71 -2.48 -2.39 -13.79
N ARG A 72 -1.51 -1.48 -14.00
CA ARG A 72 -1.83 -0.07 -14.20
C ARG A 72 -2.59 0.01 -15.52
N VAL A 73 -3.91 -0.04 -15.46
CA VAL A 73 -4.75 0.39 -16.58
C VAL A 73 -4.43 1.87 -16.77
N GLY A 74 -3.67 2.19 -17.81
CA GLY A 74 -3.36 3.57 -18.16
C GLY A 74 -4.68 4.31 -18.29
N ALA A 75 -4.88 5.35 -17.47
CA ALA A 75 -5.99 6.26 -17.63
C ALA A 75 -5.91 6.77 -19.07
N SER A 76 -6.86 6.34 -19.91
CA SER A 76 -6.99 6.81 -21.28
C SER A 76 -7.10 8.32 -21.22
N TYR A 77 -6.24 8.98 -21.98
CA TYR A 77 -6.25 10.42 -22.20
C TYR A 77 -7.66 10.81 -22.64
N VAL A 78 -8.41 11.53 -21.79
CA VAL A 78 -9.61 12.23 -22.24
C VAL A 78 -9.12 13.43 -23.03
N ASP A 79 -8.85 13.19 -24.31
CA ASP A 79 -8.71 14.25 -25.31
C ASP A 79 -10.03 15.01 -25.31
N SER A 80 -10.05 16.13 -24.61
CA SER A 80 -11.17 17.06 -24.64
C SER A 80 -10.98 17.94 -25.87
N ASP A 81 -11.05 17.33 -27.05
CA ASP A 81 -11.30 18.01 -28.30
C ASP A 81 -12.75 17.74 -28.68
N LEU A 82 -13.64 18.66 -28.28
CA LEU A 82 -14.90 18.85 -28.97
C LEU A 82 -15.27 20.33 -28.92
N GLU A 83 -14.72 21.02 -29.93
CA GLU A 83 -15.39 21.91 -30.87
C GLU A 83 -16.29 23.04 -30.36
N LEU A 84 -15.80 24.26 -30.67
CA LEU A 84 -16.48 25.51 -31.08
C LEU A 84 -17.77 25.97 -30.41
#